data_AF-A0A2N2X1H7-F1
#
_entry.id   AF-A0A2N2X1H7-F1
#
_cell.length_a   1.000
_cell.length_b   1.000
_cell.length_c   1.000
_cell.angle_alpha   90.00
_cell.angle_beta   90.00
_cell.angle_gamma   90.00
#
_symmetry.space_group_name_H-M   'P 1'
#
loop_
_entity.id
_entity.type
_entity.pdbx_description
1 polymer ?
#
loop_
_entity_poly.entity_id
_entity_poly.type
_entity_poly.pdbx_seq_one_letter_code
_entity_poly.pdbx_strand_id
1 'polypeptide(L)' 'MNKISHRLKHILEIIWLIVGIIALAIASYETVSGTLNNALPYYAFGAIALFFYFSRRNERRKNTAV' A
#
# COMPACT_ATOMS: atom_id res chain seq x y z
N MET A 1 -8.80 13.68 20.79
CA MET A 1 -8.54 12.69 19.72
C MET A 1 -8.00 11.41 20.36
N ASN A 2 -8.75 10.29 20.32
CA ASN A 2 -8.41 9.08 21.08
C ASN A 2 -7.05 8.50 20.69
N LYS A 3 -6.11 8.37 21.64
CA LYS A 3 -4.75 7.80 21.44
C LYS A 3 -4.75 6.44 20.72
N ILE A 4 -5.81 5.66 20.90
CA ILE A 4 -6.03 4.35 20.26
C ILE A 4 -6.15 4.49 18.73
N SER A 5 -6.89 5.49 18.25
CA SER A 5 -7.07 5.74 16.80
C SER A 5 -5.74 6.04 16.12
N HIS A 6 -4.83 6.75 16.79
CA HIS A 6 -3.52 7.08 16.24
C HIS A 6 -2.63 5.84 16.06
N ARG A 7 -2.61 4.92 17.04
CA ARG A 7 -1.86 3.67 16.92
C ARG A 7 -2.43 2.75 15.84
N LEU A 8 -3.76 2.63 15.77
CA LEU A 8 -4.43 1.85 14.71
C LEU A 8 -4.14 2.41 13.31
N LYS A 9 -4.13 3.74 13.16
CA LYS A 9 -3.75 4.39 11.89
C LYS A 9 -2.33 4.04 11.47
N HIS A 10 -1.41 3.95 12.43
CA HIS A 10 -0.01 3.61 12.21
C HIS A 10 0.18 2.14 11.79
N ILE A 11 -0.50 1.22 12.49
CA ILE A 11 -0.50 -0.21 12.16
C ILE A 11 -1.07 -0.43 10.76
N LEU A 12 -2.19 0.22 10.44
CA LEU A 12 -2.82 0.06 9.12
C LEU A 12 -1.91 0.55 7.98
N GLU A 13 -1.11 1.59 8.20
CA GLU A 13 -0.14 2.03 7.19
C GLU A 13 0.96 1.01 6.94
N ILE A 14 1.47 0.38 8.00
CA ILE A 14 2.48 -0.67 7.89
C ILE A 14 1.89 -1.87 7.14
N ILE A 15 0.64 -2.25 7.43
CA ILE A 15 -0.06 -3.33 6.73
C ILE A 15 -0.18 -3.01 5.23
N TRP A 16 -0.63 -1.80 4.87
CA TRP A 16 -0.73 -1.40 3.46
C TRP A 16 0.62 -1.38 2.74
N LEU A 17 1.69 -1.00 3.44
CA LEU A 17 3.05 -1.04 2.89
C LEU A 17 3.50 -2.48 2.64
N ILE A 18 3.26 -3.40 3.59
CA ILE A 18 3.58 -4.83 3.44
C ILE A 18 2.79 -5.45 2.29
N VAL A 19 1.48 -5.17 2.20
CA VAL A 19 0.62 -5.65 1.11
C VAL A 19 1.12 -5.13 -0.23
N GLY A 20 1.51 -3.85 -0.30
CA GLY A 20 2.11 -3.26 -1.49
C GLY A 20 3.40 -3.96 -1.93
N ILE A 21 4.31 -4.27 -0.99
CA ILE A 21 5.56 -4.99 -1.27
C ILE A 21 5.28 -6.40 -1.79
N ILE A 22 4.37 -7.14 -1.15
CA ILE A 22 4.01 -8.50 -1.56
C ILE A 22 3.38 -8.49 -2.95
N ALA A 23 2.45 -7.57 -3.21
CA ALA A 23 1.81 -7.42 -4.52
C ALA A 23 2.84 -7.11 -5.62
N LEU A 24 3.82 -6.24 -5.34
CA LEU A 24 4.91 -5.91 -6.26
C LEU A 24 5.83 -7.12 -6.53
N ALA A 25 6.13 -7.91 -5.51
CA ALA A 25 6.93 -9.13 -5.64
C ALA A 25 6.22 -10.17 -6.51
N ILE A 26 4.92 -10.41 -6.27
CA ILE A 26 4.10 -11.33 -7.08
C ILE A 26 3.97 -10.83 -8.52
N ALA A 27 3.67 -9.54 -8.71
CA ALA A 27 3.56 -8.96 -10.04
C ALA A 27 4.88 -9.05 -10.83
N SER A 28 6.02 -8.81 -10.17
CA SER A 28 7.34 -8.96 -10.79
C SER A 28 7.63 -10.41 -11.16
N TYR A 29 7.28 -11.36 -10.28
CA TYR A 29 7.44 -12.79 -10.54
C TYR A 29 6.58 -13.25 -11.74
N GLU A 30 5.30 -12.88 -11.78
CA GLU A 30 4.37 -13.19 -12.88
C GLU A 30 4.77 -12.53 -14.22
N THR A 31 5.37 -11.34 -14.15
CA THR A 31 5.88 -10.65 -15.34
C THR A 31 7.07 -11.39 -15.95
N VAL A 32 7.95 -11.96 -15.12
CA VAL A 32 9.11 -12.73 -15.56
C VAL A 32 8.73 -14.16 -15.98
N SER A 33 7.70 -14.75 -15.38
CA SER A 33 7.21 -16.10 -15.74
C SER A 33 6.40 -16.14 -17.04
N GLY A 34 6.13 -14.99 -17.66
CA GLY A 34 5.74 -14.90 -19.08
C GLY A 34 4.25 -14.66 -19.35
N THR A 35 3.41 -14.42 -18.34
CA THR A 35 1.97 -14.16 -18.56
C THR A 35 1.56 -12.79 -18.02
N LEU A 36 1.74 -11.74 -18.84
CA LEU A 36 1.29 -10.37 -18.54
C LEU A 36 -0.20 -10.29 -18.16
N ASN A 37 -1.05 -11.15 -18.74
CA ASN A 37 -2.48 -11.20 -18.43
C ASN A 37 -2.76 -11.63 -16.98
N ASN A 38 -1.93 -12.49 -16.39
CA ASN A 38 -2.06 -12.89 -14.99
C ASN A 38 -1.41 -11.86 -14.06
N ALA A 39 -0.41 -11.11 -14.53
CA ALA A 39 0.26 -10.06 -13.76
C ALA A 39 -0.61 -8.79 -13.58
N LEU A 40 -1.45 -8.45 -14.57
CA LEU A 40 -2.33 -7.28 -14.58
C LEU A 40 -3.15 -7.07 -13.28
N PRO A 41 -3.88 -8.06 -12.75
CA PRO A 41 -4.60 -7.89 -11.49
C PRO A 41 -3.67 -7.60 -10.30
N TYR A 42 -2.47 -8.20 -10.24
CA TYR A 42 -1.51 -7.92 -9.17
C TYR A 42 -0.96 -6.50 -9.25
N TYR A 43 -0.75 -5.97 -10.44
CA TYR A 43 -0.41 -4.55 -10.64
C TYR A 43 -1.54 -3.62 -10.21
N ALA A 44 -2.80 -3.96 -10.51
CA ALA A 44 -3.94 -3.17 -10.07
C ALA A 44 -4.06 -3.16 -8.53
N PHE A 45 -3.92 -4.32 -7.88
CA PHE A 45 -3.88 -4.41 -6.42
C PHE A 45 -2.69 -3.66 -5.81
N GLY A 46 -1.51 -3.75 -6.42
CA GLY A 46 -0.33 -2.99 -6.01
C GLY A 46 -0.54 -1.47 -6.12
N ALA A 47 -1.15 -1.00 -7.21
CA ALA A 47 -1.46 0.41 -7.42
C ALA A 47 -2.49 0.93 -6.40
N ILE A 48 -3.52 0.14 -6.09
CA ILE A 48 -4.51 0.48 -5.05
C ILE A 48 -3.84 0.54 -3.67
N ALA A 49 -3.00 -0.43 -3.32
CA ALA A 49 -2.26 -0.44 -2.05
C ALA A 49 -1.32 0.77 -1.93
N LEU A 50 -0.61 1.13 -3.01
CA LEU A 50 0.20 2.34 -3.11
C LEU A 50 -0.63 3.61 -2.94
N PHE A 51 -1.80 3.69 -3.58
CA PHE A 51 -2.71 4.82 -3.45
C PHE A 51 -3.16 5.01 -2.00
N PHE A 52 -3.57 3.94 -1.32
CA PHE A 52 -3.94 3.99 0.10
C PHE A 52 -2.76 4.40 0.99
N TYR A 53 -1.55 3.90 0.72
CA TYR A 53 -0.35 4.30 1.43
C TYR A 53 -0.05 5.80 1.26
N PHE A 54 -0.07 6.31 0.02
CA PHE A 54 0.17 7.72 -0.26
C PHE A 54 -0.90 8.64 0.33
N SER A 55 -2.18 8.27 0.21
CA SER A 55 -3.28 9.02 0.82
C SER A 55 -3.09 9.18 2.33
N ARG A 56 -2.66 8.10 3.01
CA ARG A 56 -2.43 8.10 4.46
C ARG A 56 -1.15 8.84 4.85
N ARG A 57 -0.09 8.74 4.04
CA ARG A 57 1.14 9.54 4.18
C ARG A 57 0.84 11.04 4.08
N ASN A 58 -0.09 11.43 3.21
CA ASN A 58 -0.47 12.83 3.04
C ASN A 58 -1.28 13.36 4.23
N GLU A 59 -2.16 12.53 4.82
CA GLU A 59 -2.84 12.86 6.09
C GLU A 59 -1.85 13.11 7.24
N ARG A 60 -0.78 12.31 7.35
CA ARG A 60 0.26 12.56 8.37
C ARG A 60 0.95 13.90 8.17
N ARG A 61 1.33 14.23 6.93
CA ARG A 61 1.99 15.50 6.61
C ARG A 61 1.12 16.71 6.93
N LYS A 62 -0.20 16.64 6.70
CA LYS A 62 -1.14 17.69 7.11
C LYS A 62 -1.24 17.83 8.64
N ASN A 63 -1.13 16.74 9.39
CA ASN A 63 -1.23 16.76 10.86
C ASN A 63 0.03 17.29 11.57
N THR A 64 1.17 17.41 10.86
CA THR A 64 2.41 17.99 11.40
C THR A 64 2.60 19.46 11.00
N ALA A 65 1.76 19.98 10.09
CA ALA A 65 1.79 21.36 9.60
C ALA A 65 0.84 22.30 10.37
N VAL A 66 0.31 21.86 11.52
CA VAL A 66 -0.53 22.65 12.45
C VAL A 66 0.16 22.72 13.80
#